data_AF-A0A978S1I2-F1
#
_entry.id   AF-A0A978S1I2-F1
#
_cell.length_a   1.000
_cell.length_b   1.000
_cell.length_c   1.000
_cell.angle_alpha   90.00
_cell.angle_beta   90.00
_cell.angle_gamma   90.00
#
_symmetry.space_group_name_H-M   'P 1'
#
loop_
_entity.id
_entity.type
_entity.pdbx_description
1 polymer ?
#
loop_
_entity_poly.entity_id
_entity_poly.type
_entity_poly.pdbx_seq_one_letter_code
_entity_poly.pdbx_strand_id
1 'polypeptide(L)'
;PSPRPPHPLYSVAELIPRCLWWTIASSYDAMRLISGVEAVAIPPGFAAEPSSGILRLVVGLNFAPNLWLVDLATQEVLTSKKDLSFLVTAGTLLQSPHVELCREPIEVSTMSQQLQEHLMAAAPTLSTWCNFQPQKVDWLQPHSTWQQGEIFLSLDWQFFPQPDLATSPETALLPPQTWIKTRNHSHQTDFLPSVGFFDKLPLPTLNQIDKRDCIPHIVAAAINVVATREQFCLIRPAILDAWVPQLFWQVLRNSYDMSMLLEGVAAAVLPPSGEWVAGTLRLVLVLHLSYTNVAGVVVEQEIDLFTGSPYIDRHPLAAGAILQGRLGENQEETLWHISNPVTVAEMLAQIQRPLAAADPFMQRLIDGMAIEMQGDIYSPWCPGNAQLRLELELTPILPP
;
A
#
# COMPACT_ATOMS: atom_id res chain seq x y z
N PRO A 1 -8.06 -38.83 -4.28
CA PRO A 1 -7.60 -38.01 -5.42
C PRO A 1 -8.09 -36.57 -5.23
N SER A 2 -7.23 -35.70 -4.70
CA SER A 2 -7.55 -34.27 -4.62
C SER A 2 -7.73 -33.74 -6.05
N PRO A 3 -8.86 -33.11 -6.39
CA PRO A 3 -9.08 -32.59 -7.73
C PRO A 3 -7.96 -31.59 -8.06
N ARG A 4 -7.45 -31.65 -9.30
CA ARG A 4 -6.45 -30.68 -9.78
C ARG A 4 -7.03 -29.27 -9.60
N PRO A 5 -6.22 -28.29 -9.15
CA PRO A 5 -6.69 -26.92 -9.07
C PRO A 5 -7.07 -26.43 -10.48
N PRO A 6 -8.20 -25.73 -10.65
CA PRO A 6 -8.47 -25.00 -11.87
C PRO A 6 -7.39 -23.92 -12.04
N HIS A 7 -6.82 -23.82 -13.24
CA HIS A 7 -5.90 -22.74 -13.60
C HIS A 7 -6.69 -21.59 -14.24
N PRO A 8 -6.37 -20.32 -13.96
CA PRO A 8 -5.26 -19.82 -13.13
C PRO A 8 -5.57 -19.81 -11.62
N LEU A 9 -4.53 -20.03 -10.80
CA LEU A 9 -4.58 -19.94 -9.34
C LEU A 9 -3.94 -18.61 -8.94
N TYR A 10 -4.63 -17.82 -8.11
CA TYR A 10 -4.14 -16.55 -7.58
C TYR A 10 -4.16 -16.59 -6.06
N SER A 11 -3.13 -16.04 -5.44
CA SER A 11 -3.20 -15.74 -4.00
C SER A 11 -3.98 -14.43 -3.77
N VAL A 12 -4.66 -14.30 -2.63
CA VAL A 12 -5.31 -13.02 -2.27
C VAL A 12 -4.27 -11.89 -2.19
N ALA A 13 -3.06 -12.20 -1.71
CA ALA A 13 -1.94 -11.27 -1.66
C ALA A 13 -1.53 -10.74 -3.05
N GLU A 14 -1.64 -11.55 -4.11
CA GLU A 14 -1.40 -11.10 -5.49
C GLU A 14 -2.53 -10.23 -6.05
N LEU A 15 -3.78 -10.45 -5.60
CA LEU A 15 -4.94 -9.70 -6.06
C LEU A 15 -5.03 -8.31 -5.43
N ILE A 16 -4.66 -8.17 -4.15
CA ILE A 16 -4.71 -6.90 -3.42
C ILE A 16 -4.02 -5.75 -4.17
N PRO A 17 -2.72 -5.85 -4.52
CA PRO A 17 -2.01 -4.72 -5.14
C PRO A 17 -2.58 -4.39 -6.52
N ARG A 18 -3.08 -5.39 -7.26
CA ARG A 18 -3.70 -5.20 -8.59
C ARG A 18 -5.03 -4.46 -8.48
N CYS A 19 -5.92 -4.91 -7.60
CA CYS A 19 -7.22 -4.28 -7.39
C CYS A 19 -7.08 -2.86 -6.84
N LEU A 20 -6.17 -2.67 -5.88
CA LEU A 20 -5.88 -1.35 -5.32
C LEU A 20 -5.33 -0.42 -6.41
N TRP A 21 -4.36 -0.91 -7.19
CA TRP A 21 -3.78 -0.20 -8.32
C TRP A 21 -4.82 0.25 -9.33
N TRP A 22 -5.64 -0.66 -9.84
CA TRP A 22 -6.67 -0.34 -10.82
C TRP A 22 -7.64 0.72 -10.29
N THR A 23 -7.90 0.72 -8.98
CA THR A 23 -8.76 1.74 -8.37
C THR A 23 -8.09 3.11 -8.34
N ILE A 24 -6.81 3.17 -7.95
CA ILE A 24 -6.04 4.41 -7.86
C ILE A 24 -5.75 5.02 -9.23
N ALA A 25 -5.40 4.18 -10.21
CA ALA A 25 -5.12 4.60 -11.57
C ALA A 25 -6.37 5.21 -12.25
N SER A 26 -7.58 4.86 -11.79
CA SER A 26 -8.81 5.36 -12.40
C SER A 26 -9.04 6.87 -12.25
N SER A 27 -8.60 7.45 -11.13
CA SER A 27 -8.73 8.88 -10.89
C SER A 27 -7.91 9.33 -9.68
N TYR A 28 -7.46 10.57 -9.72
CA TYR A 28 -6.80 11.21 -8.58
C TYR A 28 -7.71 11.25 -7.34
N ASP A 29 -9.01 11.52 -7.52
CA ASP A 29 -9.99 11.54 -6.43
C ASP A 29 -10.08 10.18 -5.73
N ALA A 30 -10.12 9.07 -6.47
CA ALA A 30 -10.11 7.73 -5.88
C ALA A 30 -8.90 7.53 -4.97
N MET A 31 -7.70 7.86 -5.45
CA MET A 31 -6.45 7.75 -4.69
C MET A 31 -6.50 8.55 -3.38
N ARG A 32 -6.97 9.80 -3.45
CA ARG A 32 -7.11 10.68 -2.29
C ARG A 32 -8.11 10.12 -1.30
N LEU A 33 -9.28 9.71 -1.77
CA LEU A 33 -10.35 9.19 -0.93
C LEU A 33 -9.94 7.88 -0.25
N ILE A 34 -9.21 6.98 -0.92
CA ILE A 34 -8.67 5.76 -0.29
C ILE A 34 -7.70 6.09 0.86
N SER A 35 -6.89 7.13 0.66
CA SER A 35 -5.95 7.64 1.66
C SER A 35 -6.65 8.37 2.81
N GLY A 36 -7.87 8.86 2.57
CA GLY A 36 -8.66 9.68 3.46
C GLY A 36 -8.44 11.18 3.22
N VAL A 37 -9.53 11.95 3.21
CA VAL A 37 -9.54 13.40 3.00
C VAL A 37 -10.36 14.10 4.08
N GLU A 38 -10.01 15.34 4.39
CA GLU A 38 -10.86 16.18 5.22
C GLU A 38 -12.19 16.46 4.49
N ALA A 39 -13.29 16.26 5.21
CA ALA A 39 -14.62 16.43 4.68
C ALA A 39 -15.61 16.81 5.79
N VAL A 40 -16.76 17.32 5.36
CA VAL A 40 -17.94 17.53 6.19
C VAL A 40 -18.98 16.49 5.82
N ALA A 41 -19.52 15.80 6.82
CA ALA A 41 -20.65 14.89 6.70
C ALA A 41 -21.91 15.56 7.24
N ILE A 42 -22.95 15.61 6.41
CA ILE A 42 -24.25 16.20 6.73
C ILE A 42 -25.27 15.05 6.81
N PRO A 43 -25.70 14.65 8.03
CA PRO A 43 -26.61 13.53 8.21
C PRO A 43 -27.98 13.76 7.54
N PRO A 44 -28.68 12.67 7.13
CA PRO A 44 -29.99 12.79 6.53
C PRO A 44 -31.02 13.39 7.50
N GLY A 45 -31.92 14.22 6.97
CA GLY A 45 -33.12 14.67 7.68
C GLY A 45 -32.94 15.79 8.70
N PHE A 46 -31.83 16.55 8.67
CA PHE A 46 -31.53 17.68 9.58
C PHE A 46 -31.59 17.34 11.08
N ALA A 47 -31.60 16.04 11.44
CA ALA A 47 -31.74 15.61 12.83
C ALA A 47 -30.44 15.77 13.65
N ALA A 48 -29.31 15.94 12.97
CA ALA A 48 -28.00 16.13 13.57
C ALA A 48 -27.24 17.21 12.78
N GLU A 49 -26.36 17.93 13.48
CA GLU A 49 -25.52 18.97 12.90
C GLU A 49 -24.48 18.37 11.94
N PRO A 50 -24.05 19.11 10.91
CA PRO A 50 -22.88 18.75 10.13
C PRO A 50 -21.67 18.49 11.02
N SER A 51 -20.88 17.49 10.69
CA SER A 51 -19.65 17.17 11.42
C SER A 51 -18.47 17.19 10.48
N SER A 52 -17.37 17.80 10.93
CA SER A 52 -16.08 17.76 10.22
C SER A 52 -15.32 16.50 10.60
N GLY A 53 -14.52 15.97 9.68
CA GLY A 53 -13.76 14.76 9.94
C GLY A 53 -13.01 14.27 8.71
N ILE A 54 -12.58 13.01 8.77
CA ILE A 54 -11.89 12.36 7.66
C ILE A 54 -12.85 11.41 6.95
N LEU A 55 -13.13 11.68 5.68
CA LEU A 55 -13.84 10.79 4.77
C LEU A 55 -12.83 9.88 4.08
N ARG A 56 -13.10 8.58 4.09
CA ARG A 56 -12.28 7.57 3.44
C ARG A 56 -13.12 6.61 2.60
N LEU A 57 -12.64 6.34 1.39
CA LEU A 57 -13.12 5.23 0.55
C LEU A 57 -12.47 3.93 1.00
N VAL A 58 -13.29 2.94 1.33
CA VAL A 58 -12.88 1.56 1.57
C VAL A 58 -13.13 0.79 0.28
N VAL A 59 -12.04 0.42 -0.39
CA VAL A 59 -12.08 -0.50 -1.52
C VAL A 59 -11.94 -1.89 -0.94
N GLY A 60 -13.01 -2.67 -0.99
CA GLY A 60 -13.08 -3.93 -0.31
C GLY A 60 -13.13 -5.12 -1.25
N LEU A 61 -12.34 -6.15 -1.00
CA LEU A 61 -12.45 -7.44 -1.68
C LEU A 61 -13.31 -8.37 -0.82
N ASN A 62 -14.52 -8.65 -1.30
CA ASN A 62 -15.53 -9.42 -0.60
C ASN A 62 -15.44 -10.90 -0.96
N PHE A 63 -15.69 -11.74 0.03
CA PHE A 63 -15.63 -13.20 -0.06
C PHE A 63 -16.90 -13.80 0.54
N ALA A 64 -17.81 -14.31 -0.29
CA ALA A 64 -19.05 -14.97 0.12
C ALA A 64 -18.93 -16.51 0.03
N PRO A 65 -19.55 -17.30 0.95
CA PRO A 65 -20.58 -16.90 1.92
C PRO A 65 -20.05 -16.46 3.29
N ASN A 66 -18.75 -16.56 3.54
CA ASN A 66 -18.16 -16.27 4.85
C ASN A 66 -18.15 -14.76 5.20
N LEU A 67 -18.58 -13.89 4.27
CA LEU A 67 -18.70 -12.44 4.40
C LEU A 67 -17.42 -11.76 4.88
N TRP A 68 -16.27 -12.24 4.42
CA TRP A 68 -15.01 -11.54 4.68
C TRP A 68 -14.89 -10.38 3.71
N LEU A 69 -14.53 -9.21 4.24
CA LEU A 69 -14.21 -8.02 3.48
C LEU A 69 -12.77 -7.68 3.77
N VAL A 70 -11.89 -7.79 2.78
CA VAL A 70 -10.51 -7.33 2.92
C VAL A 70 -10.44 -5.90 2.43
N ASP A 71 -10.19 -4.95 3.33
CA ASP A 71 -9.88 -3.58 2.95
C ASP A 71 -8.55 -3.57 2.22
N LEU A 72 -8.54 -3.20 0.95
CA LEU A 72 -7.34 -3.31 0.11
C LEU A 72 -6.20 -2.39 0.55
N ALA A 73 -6.52 -1.25 1.15
CA ALA A 73 -5.52 -0.25 1.53
C ALA A 73 -4.94 -0.48 2.93
N THR A 74 -5.73 -1.02 3.86
CA THR A 74 -5.23 -1.38 5.20
C THR A 74 -4.83 -2.85 5.32
N GLN A 75 -5.32 -3.70 4.40
CA GLN A 75 -5.25 -5.16 4.43
C GLN A 75 -5.93 -5.78 5.66
N GLU A 76 -6.74 -5.00 6.38
CA GLU A 76 -7.52 -5.51 7.51
C GLU A 76 -8.66 -6.38 6.99
N VAL A 77 -8.82 -7.56 7.59
CA VAL A 77 -9.96 -8.43 7.34
C VAL A 77 -11.11 -8.01 8.25
N LEU A 78 -12.15 -7.46 7.65
CA LEU A 78 -13.39 -7.08 8.31
C LEU A 78 -14.34 -8.27 8.25
N THR A 79 -14.64 -8.86 9.42
CA THR A 79 -15.45 -10.08 9.51
C THR A 79 -16.89 -9.82 9.93
N SER A 80 -17.21 -8.58 10.34
CA SER A 80 -18.57 -8.17 10.63
C SER A 80 -18.83 -6.72 10.22
N LYS A 81 -20.08 -6.42 9.82
CA LYS A 81 -20.52 -5.02 9.65
C LYS A 81 -20.43 -4.19 10.94
N LYS A 82 -20.22 -4.82 12.11
CA LYS A 82 -19.98 -4.11 13.39
C LYS A 82 -18.57 -3.52 13.46
N ASP A 83 -17.60 -4.07 12.74
CA ASP A 83 -16.22 -3.54 12.66
C ASP A 83 -16.15 -2.22 11.84
N LEU A 84 -17.28 -1.90 11.21
CA LEU A 84 -17.54 -0.78 10.33
C LEU A 84 -18.47 0.25 10.99
N SER A 85 -18.31 0.51 12.29
CA SER A 85 -19.07 1.50 13.06
C SER A 85 -19.01 2.94 12.52
N PHE A 86 -18.12 3.19 11.58
CA PHE A 86 -17.86 4.48 10.95
C PHE A 86 -18.44 4.57 9.54
N LEU A 87 -19.28 3.62 9.11
CA LEU A 87 -19.88 3.68 7.78
C LEU A 87 -20.80 4.89 7.66
N VAL A 88 -20.62 5.59 6.54
CA VAL A 88 -21.53 6.66 6.14
C VAL A 88 -22.89 6.06 5.84
N THR A 89 -23.92 6.60 6.48
CA THR A 89 -25.30 6.11 6.30
C THR A 89 -25.86 6.62 4.98
N ALA A 90 -26.72 5.82 4.32
CA ALA A 90 -27.45 6.26 3.13
C ALA A 90 -28.20 7.58 3.37
N GLY A 91 -28.21 8.47 2.38
CA GLY A 91 -28.78 9.81 2.51
C GLY A 91 -27.87 10.85 3.18
N THR A 92 -26.68 10.48 3.66
CA THR A 92 -25.69 11.46 4.14
C THR A 92 -25.11 12.21 2.94
N LEU A 93 -25.07 13.55 3.03
CA LEU A 93 -24.34 14.37 2.07
C LEU A 93 -22.90 14.55 2.55
N LEU A 94 -21.96 14.48 1.62
CA LEU A 94 -20.54 14.63 1.87
C LEU A 94 -20.03 15.82 1.07
N GLN A 95 -19.13 16.60 1.67
CA GLN A 95 -18.47 17.72 1.01
C GLN A 95 -16.99 17.76 1.41
N SER A 96 -16.10 17.91 0.44
CA SER A 96 -14.67 18.14 0.66
C SER A 96 -14.16 19.18 -0.33
N PRO A 97 -13.51 20.28 0.11
CA PRO A 97 -12.91 21.25 -0.82
C PRO A 97 -11.73 20.66 -1.61
N HIS A 98 -11.26 19.49 -1.21
CA HIS A 98 -10.07 18.84 -1.70
C HIS A 98 -10.33 17.78 -2.78
N VAL A 99 -11.57 17.36 -2.98
CA VAL A 99 -11.90 16.28 -3.93
C VAL A 99 -12.92 16.82 -4.90
N GLU A 100 -12.66 16.71 -6.20
CA GLU A 100 -13.58 17.28 -7.21
C GLU A 100 -14.95 16.60 -7.15
N LEU A 101 -14.95 15.27 -6.98
CA LEU A 101 -16.16 14.44 -6.87
C LEU A 101 -17.15 14.90 -5.79
N CYS A 102 -16.66 15.53 -4.71
CA CYS A 102 -17.50 16.04 -3.63
C CYS A 102 -17.16 17.48 -3.22
N ARG A 103 -16.70 18.30 -4.18
CA ARG A 103 -16.45 19.74 -3.93
C ARG A 103 -17.72 20.45 -3.48
N GLU A 104 -18.83 20.09 -4.13
CA GLU A 104 -20.18 20.44 -3.70
C GLU A 104 -20.81 19.29 -2.90
N PRO A 105 -21.76 19.57 -1.99
CA PRO A 105 -22.44 18.53 -1.23
C PRO A 105 -23.10 17.49 -2.16
N ILE A 106 -22.69 16.24 -2.02
CA ILE A 106 -23.18 15.11 -2.82
C ILE A 106 -23.63 13.98 -1.91
N GLU A 107 -24.73 13.31 -2.26
CA GLU A 107 -25.17 12.12 -1.53
C GLU A 107 -24.18 10.98 -1.73
N VAL A 108 -23.85 10.27 -0.64
CA VAL A 108 -22.88 9.16 -0.67
C VAL A 108 -23.25 8.09 -1.72
N SER A 109 -24.53 7.85 -1.95
CA SER A 109 -25.03 6.89 -2.94
C SER A 109 -24.72 7.33 -4.38
N THR A 110 -24.96 8.61 -4.69
CA THR A 110 -24.62 9.22 -5.98
C THR A 110 -23.11 9.25 -6.19
N MET A 111 -22.35 9.59 -5.14
CA MET A 111 -20.90 9.59 -5.19
C MET A 111 -20.33 8.19 -5.46
N SER A 112 -20.86 7.15 -4.80
CA SER A 112 -20.50 5.75 -5.09
C SER A 112 -20.75 5.39 -6.56
N GLN A 113 -21.92 5.77 -7.09
CA GLN A 113 -22.28 5.47 -8.48
C GLN A 113 -21.33 6.15 -9.47
N GLN A 114 -21.05 7.45 -9.29
CA GLN A 114 -20.13 8.18 -10.17
C GLN A 114 -18.71 7.59 -10.13
N LEU A 115 -18.22 7.26 -8.94
CA LEU A 115 -16.91 6.63 -8.80
C LEU A 115 -16.86 5.26 -9.47
N GLN A 116 -17.91 4.47 -9.33
CA GLN A 116 -18.05 3.17 -9.99
C GLN A 116 -18.06 3.32 -11.53
N GLU A 117 -18.75 4.33 -12.07
CA GLU A 117 -18.75 4.63 -13.50
C GLU A 117 -17.35 5.04 -13.99
N HIS A 118 -16.64 5.90 -13.25
CA HIS A 118 -15.27 6.30 -13.57
C HIS A 118 -14.29 5.11 -13.56
N LEU A 119 -14.38 4.25 -12.53
CA LEU A 119 -13.56 3.04 -12.42
C LEU A 119 -13.74 2.11 -13.63
N MET A 120 -14.99 1.91 -14.04
CA MET A 120 -15.33 1.06 -15.17
C MET A 120 -14.89 1.63 -16.51
N ALA A 121 -14.88 2.96 -16.65
CA ALA A 121 -14.39 3.64 -17.84
C ALA A 121 -12.86 3.58 -17.94
N ALA A 122 -12.15 3.84 -16.83
CA ALA A 122 -10.69 3.93 -16.82
C ALA A 122 -9.99 2.56 -16.83
N ALA A 123 -10.57 1.54 -16.19
CA ALA A 123 -10.00 0.20 -16.15
C ALA A 123 -11.01 -0.84 -16.63
N PRO A 124 -11.27 -0.98 -17.94
CA PRO A 124 -12.25 -1.95 -18.46
C PRO A 124 -11.95 -3.40 -18.07
N THR A 125 -10.68 -3.74 -17.79
CA THR A 125 -10.27 -5.03 -17.23
C THR A 125 -10.94 -5.32 -15.89
N LEU A 126 -11.20 -4.28 -15.09
CA LEU A 126 -11.98 -4.39 -13.87
C LEU A 126 -13.37 -4.90 -14.15
N SER A 127 -14.01 -4.67 -15.30
CA SER A 127 -15.40 -5.10 -15.55
C SER A 127 -15.67 -6.58 -15.26
N THR A 128 -14.69 -7.45 -15.53
CA THR A 128 -14.75 -8.89 -15.22
C THR A 128 -14.76 -9.20 -13.72
N TRP A 129 -14.23 -8.30 -12.89
CA TRP A 129 -14.22 -8.35 -11.43
C TRP A 129 -15.23 -7.37 -10.79
N CYS A 130 -15.67 -6.35 -11.54
CA CYS A 130 -16.15 -5.04 -11.07
C CYS A 130 -17.42 -4.55 -11.74
N ASN A 131 -18.25 -5.44 -12.28
CA ASN A 131 -19.68 -5.11 -12.24
C ASN A 131 -20.21 -5.02 -10.80
N PHE A 132 -19.35 -5.10 -9.77
CA PHE A 132 -19.72 -5.26 -8.36
C PHE A 132 -20.65 -6.47 -8.19
N GLN A 133 -20.54 -7.39 -9.14
CA GLN A 133 -21.30 -8.62 -9.19
C GLN A 133 -20.41 -9.78 -8.74
N PRO A 134 -20.93 -10.67 -7.88
CA PRO A 134 -20.18 -11.81 -7.40
C PRO A 134 -19.69 -12.70 -8.54
N GLN A 135 -18.37 -12.93 -8.61
CA GLN A 135 -17.74 -13.90 -9.49
C GLN A 135 -17.59 -15.23 -8.76
N LYS A 136 -18.03 -16.32 -9.39
CA LYS A 136 -17.89 -17.66 -8.81
C LYS A 136 -16.43 -18.07 -8.82
N VAL A 137 -15.93 -18.47 -7.65
CA VAL A 137 -14.56 -18.94 -7.47
C VAL A 137 -14.55 -20.19 -6.60
N ASP A 138 -13.54 -21.03 -6.81
CA ASP A 138 -13.12 -21.98 -5.79
C ASP A 138 -12.03 -21.31 -4.97
N TRP A 139 -12.15 -21.33 -3.64
CA TRP A 139 -11.12 -20.81 -2.75
C TRP A 139 -10.54 -21.90 -1.85
N LEU A 140 -9.35 -21.64 -1.31
CA LEU A 140 -8.67 -22.53 -0.38
C LEU A 140 -8.16 -21.72 0.80
N GLN A 141 -8.62 -22.05 2.00
CA GLN A 141 -8.06 -21.52 3.24
C GLN A 141 -6.94 -22.46 3.73
N PRO A 142 -5.93 -21.93 4.45
CA PRO A 142 -4.94 -22.76 5.11
C PRO A 142 -5.61 -23.88 5.92
N HIS A 143 -5.11 -25.11 5.77
CA HIS A 143 -5.60 -26.30 6.48
C HIS A 143 -7.06 -26.69 6.18
N SER A 144 -7.68 -26.13 5.14
CA SER A 144 -9.04 -26.46 4.72
C SER A 144 -9.07 -27.16 3.36
N THR A 145 -10.23 -27.66 2.96
CA THR A 145 -10.48 -28.12 1.59
C THR A 145 -10.89 -26.96 0.68
N TRP A 146 -10.77 -27.15 -0.62
CA TRP A 146 -11.36 -26.23 -1.60
C TRP A 146 -12.87 -26.10 -1.34
N GLN A 147 -13.38 -24.88 -1.42
CA GLN A 147 -14.79 -24.56 -1.28
C GLN A 147 -15.22 -23.64 -2.40
N GLN A 148 -16.46 -23.79 -2.86
CA GLN A 148 -17.09 -22.85 -3.77
C GLN A 148 -17.51 -21.60 -3.00
N GLY A 149 -17.28 -20.44 -3.60
CA GLY A 149 -17.67 -19.16 -3.07
C GLY A 149 -17.81 -18.13 -4.18
N GLU A 150 -17.94 -16.88 -3.77
CA GLU A 150 -17.96 -15.75 -4.67
C GLU A 150 -17.00 -14.66 -4.22
N ILE A 151 -16.41 -13.97 -5.19
CA ILE A 151 -15.52 -12.84 -4.97
C ILE A 151 -16.03 -11.62 -5.73
N PHE A 152 -15.98 -10.43 -5.13
CA PHE A 152 -16.31 -9.18 -5.79
C PHE A 152 -15.67 -7.99 -5.09
N LEU A 153 -15.46 -6.91 -5.83
CA LEU A 153 -15.04 -5.64 -5.24
C LEU A 153 -16.25 -4.86 -4.71
N SER A 154 -16.09 -4.13 -3.61
CA SER A 154 -17.04 -3.16 -3.06
C SER A 154 -16.39 -1.80 -2.86
N LEU A 155 -17.22 -0.75 -2.95
CA LEU A 155 -16.87 0.61 -2.54
C LEU A 155 -17.75 0.96 -1.35
N ASP A 156 -17.13 1.08 -0.19
CA ASP A 156 -17.77 1.49 1.05
C ASP A 156 -17.14 2.79 1.55
N TRP A 157 -17.85 3.53 2.39
CA TRP A 157 -17.40 4.85 2.87
C TRP A 157 -17.30 4.87 4.38
N GLN A 158 -16.13 5.23 4.89
CA GLN A 158 -15.90 5.48 6.31
C GLN A 158 -15.77 6.97 6.56
N PHE A 159 -16.39 7.44 7.65
CA PHE A 159 -16.22 8.80 8.13
C PHE A 159 -15.78 8.80 9.60
N PHE A 160 -14.64 9.43 9.85
CA PHE A 160 -14.06 9.56 11.19
C PHE A 160 -14.30 10.99 11.68
N PRO A 161 -15.37 11.24 12.46
CA PRO A 161 -15.66 12.57 12.95
C PRO A 161 -14.51 13.05 13.83
N GLN A 162 -14.07 14.28 13.57
CA GLN A 162 -13.14 14.97 14.44
C GLN A 162 -13.93 15.92 15.33
N PRO A 163 -13.73 15.89 16.65
CA PRO A 163 -14.31 16.92 17.50
C PRO A 163 -13.77 18.27 17.03
N ASP A 164 -14.69 19.21 16.79
CA ASP A 164 -14.36 20.55 16.30
C ASP A 164 -13.15 21.13 17.04
N LEU A 165 -12.04 21.31 16.33
CA LEU A 165 -10.97 22.24 16.72
C LEU A 165 -11.43 23.68 16.43
N ALA A 166 -12.70 24.00 16.69
CA ALA A 166 -13.22 25.33 16.59
C ALA A 166 -12.64 26.15 17.76
N THR A 167 -11.49 26.78 17.51
CA THR A 167 -10.88 28.00 18.11
C THR A 167 -9.39 27.90 18.40
N SER A 168 -8.56 27.56 17.40
CA SER A 168 -7.21 28.16 17.37
C SER A 168 -6.80 28.49 15.94
N PRO A 169 -6.59 29.78 15.60
CA PRO A 169 -6.18 30.18 14.26
C PRO A 169 -4.69 29.93 13.97
N GLU A 170 -3.94 29.28 14.86
CA GLU A 170 -2.51 29.06 14.68
C GLU A 170 -2.09 27.65 15.10
N THR A 171 -1.48 26.95 14.15
CA THR A 171 -0.58 25.78 14.32
C THR A 171 -1.23 24.46 14.74
N ALA A 172 -1.59 23.64 13.75
CA ALA A 172 -1.34 22.19 13.78
C ALA A 172 -1.33 21.64 12.33
N LEU A 173 -0.29 21.95 11.57
CA LEU A 173 0.12 21.17 10.41
C LEU A 173 0.64 19.81 10.92
N LEU A 174 -0.26 18.88 11.22
CA LEU A 174 0.08 17.47 11.21
C LEU A 174 -0.54 16.89 9.93
N PRO A 175 0.25 16.25 9.06
CA PRO A 175 -0.30 15.67 7.85
C PRO A 175 -1.35 14.60 8.21
N PRO A 176 -2.34 14.32 7.34
CA PRO A 176 -3.29 13.21 7.45
C PRO A 176 -2.63 11.81 7.57
N GLN A 177 -1.31 11.70 7.70
CA GLN A 177 -0.58 10.44 7.74
C GLN A 177 -0.53 9.81 9.15
N THR A 178 -0.85 10.56 10.21
CA THR A 178 -0.74 10.09 11.61
C THR A 178 -1.93 9.25 12.08
N TRP A 179 -3.14 9.41 11.51
CA TRP A 179 -4.34 8.76 12.06
C TRP A 179 -4.51 7.29 11.63
N ILE A 180 -4.01 6.90 10.45
CA ILE A 180 -3.85 5.48 10.09
C ILE A 180 -2.97 4.78 11.15
N LYS A 181 -1.99 5.47 11.74
CA LYS A 181 -1.15 4.92 12.81
C LYS A 181 -1.92 4.68 14.13
N THR A 182 -2.92 5.51 14.47
CA THR A 182 -3.67 5.36 15.73
C THR A 182 -4.61 4.14 15.77
N ARG A 183 -5.14 3.68 14.63
CA ARG A 183 -5.86 2.37 14.56
C ARG A 183 -4.87 1.22 14.36
N ASN A 184 -3.81 1.42 13.58
CA ASN A 184 -2.75 0.42 13.40
C ASN A 184 -1.98 0.12 14.70
N HIS A 185 -1.98 0.99 15.71
CA HIS A 185 -1.34 0.67 17.00
C HIS A 185 -2.04 -0.46 17.78
N SER A 186 -3.32 -0.73 17.57
CA SER A 186 -4.01 -1.86 18.23
C SER A 186 -3.99 -3.16 17.43
N HIS A 187 -3.62 -3.13 16.14
CA HIS A 187 -3.55 -4.32 15.27
C HIS A 187 -2.15 -4.59 14.66
N GLN A 188 -1.16 -3.69 14.84
CA GLN A 188 0.27 -4.02 14.70
C GLN A 188 0.75 -5.04 15.75
N THR A 189 -0.14 -5.61 16.55
CA THR A 189 0.17 -6.73 17.45
C THR A 189 0.18 -8.09 16.77
N ASP A 190 -0.15 -8.20 15.48
CA ASP A 190 0.14 -9.42 14.70
C ASP A 190 1.64 -9.57 14.35
N PHE A 191 2.48 -8.64 14.82
CA PHE A 191 3.91 -8.84 15.07
C PHE A 191 4.12 -9.74 16.30
N LEU A 192 3.57 -10.96 16.26
CA LEU A 192 3.86 -11.97 17.27
C LEU A 192 5.36 -12.32 17.23
N PRO A 193 6.06 -12.31 18.37
CA PRO A 193 7.44 -12.80 18.42
C PRO A 193 7.48 -14.28 18.04
N SER A 194 8.34 -14.65 17.10
CA SER A 194 8.80 -16.04 17.02
C SER A 194 9.55 -16.38 18.30
N VAL A 195 9.26 -17.55 18.87
CA VAL A 195 9.78 -18.07 20.15
C VAL A 195 11.31 -17.90 20.31
N GLY A 196 12.08 -17.93 19.23
CA GLY A 196 13.55 -17.81 19.28
C GLY A 196 14.12 -16.44 19.70
N PHE A 197 13.35 -15.34 19.70
CA PHE A 197 13.85 -14.06 20.22
C PHE A 197 13.86 -14.04 21.75
N PHE A 198 12.91 -14.71 22.40
CA PHE A 198 12.88 -14.84 23.86
C PHE A 198 14.07 -15.65 24.39
N ASP A 199 14.61 -16.57 23.59
CA ASP A 199 15.77 -17.38 23.97
C ASP A 199 17.09 -16.57 24.05
N LYS A 200 17.14 -15.38 23.44
CA LYS A 200 18.32 -14.49 23.43
C LYS A 200 18.22 -13.31 24.40
N LEU A 201 17.04 -13.07 24.99
CA LEU A 201 16.93 -12.06 26.04
C LEU A 201 17.65 -12.59 27.30
N PRO A 202 18.45 -11.77 27.99
CA PRO A 202 18.98 -12.13 29.30
C PRO A 202 17.85 -12.05 30.34
N LEU A 203 16.84 -12.90 30.19
CA LEU A 203 15.85 -13.15 31.21
C LEU A 203 16.53 -14.05 32.25
N PRO A 204 16.52 -13.68 33.55
CA PRO A 204 16.79 -14.66 34.58
C PRO A 204 15.88 -15.86 34.33
N THR A 205 16.39 -17.08 34.48
CA THR A 205 15.58 -18.29 34.30
C THR A 205 14.28 -18.08 35.09
N LEU A 206 13.12 -18.14 34.42
CA LEU A 206 11.80 -17.80 34.98
C LEU A 206 11.50 -18.46 36.34
N ASN A 207 12.22 -19.53 36.66
CA ASN A 207 12.18 -20.27 37.92
C ASN A 207 12.88 -19.57 39.11
N GLN A 208 13.60 -18.46 38.88
CA GLN A 208 14.39 -17.73 39.89
C GLN A 208 13.79 -16.35 40.26
N ILE A 209 12.75 -15.90 39.56
CA ILE A 209 12.09 -14.61 39.81
C ILE A 209 10.87 -14.87 40.71
N ASP A 210 10.75 -14.13 41.81
CA ASP A 210 9.53 -14.13 42.62
C ASP A 210 8.36 -13.70 41.72
N LYS A 211 7.21 -14.40 41.80
CA LYS A 211 6.02 -14.09 40.99
C LYS A 211 5.59 -12.61 41.12
N ARG A 212 5.91 -11.95 42.23
CA ARG A 212 5.63 -10.53 42.46
C ARG A 212 6.52 -9.59 41.65
N ASP A 213 7.71 -10.05 41.24
CA ASP A 213 8.70 -9.27 40.49
C ASP A 213 8.72 -9.59 38.99
N CYS A 214 7.95 -10.58 38.55
CA CYS A 214 7.83 -10.95 37.14
C CYS A 214 7.27 -9.81 36.27
N ILE A 215 6.31 -9.03 36.76
CA ILE A 215 5.66 -7.96 35.98
C ILE A 215 6.66 -6.86 35.60
N PRO A 216 7.42 -6.26 36.54
CA PRO A 216 8.47 -5.29 36.20
C PRO A 216 9.53 -5.83 35.22
N HIS A 217 9.92 -7.10 35.34
CA HIS A 217 10.91 -7.71 34.44
C HIS A 217 10.35 -7.97 33.05
N ILE A 218 9.09 -8.42 32.94
CA ILE A 218 8.39 -8.57 31.66
C ILE A 218 8.20 -7.21 30.99
N VAL A 219 7.80 -6.19 31.76
CA VAL A 219 7.64 -4.82 31.26
C VAL A 219 8.98 -4.23 30.83
N ALA A 220 10.04 -4.37 31.62
CA ALA A 220 11.37 -3.90 31.26
C ALA A 220 11.94 -4.66 30.05
N ALA A 221 11.71 -5.98 29.96
CA ALA A 221 12.07 -6.76 28.78
C ALA A 221 11.26 -6.32 27.55
N ALA A 222 9.96 -6.08 27.68
CA ALA A 222 9.11 -5.58 26.60
C ALA A 222 9.51 -4.17 26.15
N ILE A 223 9.83 -3.26 27.10
CA ILE A 223 10.35 -1.92 26.81
C ILE A 223 11.70 -2.02 26.10
N ASN A 224 12.61 -2.89 26.57
CA ASN A 224 13.88 -3.13 25.88
C ASN A 224 13.66 -3.74 24.49
N VAL A 225 12.74 -4.70 24.33
CA VAL A 225 12.38 -5.27 23.03
C VAL A 225 11.88 -4.16 22.11
N VAL A 226 11.01 -3.27 22.59
CA VAL A 226 10.49 -2.13 21.80
C VAL A 226 11.59 -1.13 21.48
N ALA A 227 12.47 -0.81 22.43
CA ALA A 227 13.59 0.12 22.25
C ALA A 227 14.71 -0.44 21.35
N THR A 228 14.95 -1.76 21.35
CA THR A 228 15.91 -2.42 20.45
C THR A 228 15.27 -2.84 19.12
N ARG A 229 13.94 -2.98 19.04
CA ARG A 229 13.18 -3.24 17.80
C ARG A 229 13.30 -2.13 16.77
N GLU A 230 13.78 -0.96 17.17
CA GLU A 230 14.09 0.12 16.23
C GLU A 230 15.23 -0.25 15.26
N GLN A 231 15.97 -1.34 15.48
CA GLN A 231 17.17 -1.67 14.71
C GLN A 231 17.01 -2.77 13.65
N PHE A 232 16.07 -3.72 13.77
CA PHE A 232 15.95 -4.84 12.81
C PHE A 232 14.50 -5.27 12.56
N CYS A 233 14.16 -5.62 11.32
CA CYS A 233 12.88 -6.24 10.97
C CYS A 233 13.01 -7.74 10.70
N LEU A 234 12.07 -8.53 11.21
CA LEU A 234 12.00 -9.97 10.98
C LEU A 234 11.23 -10.25 9.68
N ILE A 235 11.86 -10.92 8.72
CA ILE A 235 11.27 -11.26 7.42
C ILE A 235 11.24 -12.77 7.20
N ARG A 236 10.05 -13.28 6.88
CA ARG A 236 9.80 -14.64 6.37
C ARG A 236 9.19 -14.53 4.97
N PRO A 237 9.26 -15.57 4.13
CA PRO A 237 8.57 -15.57 2.83
C PRO A 237 7.09 -15.15 2.95
N ALA A 238 6.34 -15.72 3.89
CA ALA A 238 4.94 -15.33 4.11
C ALA A 238 4.75 -13.88 4.58
N ILE A 239 5.74 -13.29 5.26
CA ILE A 239 5.72 -11.87 5.66
C ILE A 239 6.05 -11.00 4.44
N LEU A 240 6.93 -11.45 3.57
CA LEU A 240 7.30 -10.75 2.33
C LEU A 240 6.09 -10.59 1.41
N ASP A 241 5.24 -11.62 1.30
CA ASP A 241 3.99 -11.57 0.56
C ASP A 241 3.01 -10.50 1.09
N ALA A 242 3.05 -10.21 2.39
CA ALA A 242 2.28 -9.12 3.00
C ALA A 242 2.98 -7.76 2.86
N TRP A 243 4.31 -7.72 2.92
CA TRP A 243 5.09 -6.50 2.79
C TRP A 243 4.98 -5.88 1.41
N VAL A 244 5.07 -6.68 0.35
CA VAL A 244 5.04 -6.18 -1.04
C VAL A 244 3.84 -5.25 -1.29
N PRO A 245 2.58 -5.68 -1.08
CA PRO A 245 1.43 -4.81 -1.31
C PRO A 245 1.36 -3.63 -0.33
N GLN A 246 1.86 -3.77 0.91
CA GLN A 246 1.90 -2.66 1.87
C GLN A 246 2.89 -1.59 1.43
N LEU A 247 4.12 -1.98 1.09
CA LEU A 247 5.17 -1.08 0.60
C LEU A 247 4.75 -0.40 -0.70
N PHE A 248 4.14 -1.17 -1.61
CA PHE A 248 3.59 -0.64 -2.84
C PHE A 248 2.54 0.45 -2.56
N TRP A 249 1.60 0.18 -1.66
CA TRP A 249 0.61 1.18 -1.23
C TRP A 249 1.25 2.40 -0.55
N GLN A 250 2.25 2.19 0.30
CA GLN A 250 2.99 3.28 0.93
C GLN A 250 3.60 4.21 -0.12
N VAL A 251 4.09 3.69 -1.24
CA VAL A 251 4.61 4.54 -2.31
C VAL A 251 3.48 5.24 -3.07
N LEU A 252 2.46 4.50 -3.51
CA LEU A 252 1.36 5.04 -4.31
C LEU A 252 0.63 6.21 -3.65
N ARG A 253 0.36 6.11 -2.36
CA ARG A 253 -0.43 7.13 -1.63
C ARG A 253 0.29 8.47 -1.47
N ASN A 254 1.59 8.54 -1.76
CA ASN A 254 2.37 9.76 -1.55
C ASN A 254 2.23 10.78 -2.69
N SER A 255 2.06 10.32 -3.93
CA SER A 255 1.88 11.23 -5.06
C SER A 255 1.18 10.54 -6.23
N TYR A 256 0.27 11.26 -6.87
CA TYR A 256 -0.36 10.82 -8.11
C TYR A 256 0.63 10.69 -9.26
N ASP A 257 1.64 11.55 -9.29
CA ASP A 257 2.68 11.49 -10.31
C ASP A 257 3.48 10.18 -10.21
N MET A 258 3.66 9.64 -9.00
CA MET A 258 4.26 8.32 -8.80
C MET A 258 3.37 7.22 -9.36
N SER A 259 2.06 7.31 -9.12
CA SER A 259 1.08 6.39 -9.70
C SER A 259 1.17 6.44 -11.22
N MET A 260 1.06 7.60 -11.86
CA MET A 260 1.20 7.72 -13.32
C MET A 260 2.51 7.14 -13.86
N LEU A 261 3.64 7.41 -13.18
CA LEU A 261 4.93 6.83 -13.58
C LEU A 261 4.97 5.31 -13.42
N LEU A 262 4.32 4.73 -12.41
CA LEU A 262 4.26 3.27 -12.24
C LEU A 262 3.48 2.58 -13.36
N GLU A 263 2.48 3.27 -13.92
CA GLU A 263 1.73 2.82 -15.10
C GLU A 263 2.57 2.90 -16.36
N GLY A 264 3.34 3.99 -16.44
CA GLY A 264 4.14 4.34 -17.59
C GLY A 264 3.58 5.56 -18.30
N VAL A 265 4.44 6.54 -18.56
CA VAL A 265 4.07 7.79 -19.24
C VAL A 265 4.85 7.94 -20.53
N ALA A 266 4.25 8.59 -21.53
CA ALA A 266 4.95 8.90 -22.76
C ALA A 266 6.08 9.93 -22.48
N ALA A 267 7.31 9.55 -22.81
CA ALA A 267 8.47 10.40 -22.64
C ALA A 267 9.51 10.18 -23.74
N ALA A 268 10.47 11.09 -23.83
CA ALA A 268 11.70 10.91 -24.56
C ALA A 268 12.86 10.85 -23.56
N VAL A 269 13.84 9.98 -23.83
CA VAL A 269 15.05 9.85 -23.02
C VAL A 269 16.26 10.06 -23.91
N LEU A 270 17.17 10.92 -23.48
CA LEU A 270 18.49 11.09 -24.06
C LEU A 270 19.50 10.34 -23.19
N PRO A 271 19.93 9.13 -23.57
CA PRO A 271 20.98 8.42 -22.85
C PRO A 271 22.32 9.17 -23.00
N PRO A 272 23.27 9.00 -22.06
CA PRO A 272 24.53 9.75 -22.05
C PRO A 272 25.35 9.66 -23.35
N SER A 273 25.17 8.59 -24.13
CA SER A 273 25.97 8.28 -25.32
C SER A 273 25.19 8.30 -26.63
N GLY A 274 23.94 8.75 -26.65
CA GLY A 274 23.05 8.47 -27.78
C GLY A 274 22.14 9.63 -28.19
N GLU A 275 21.17 9.28 -29.02
CA GLU A 275 20.11 10.16 -29.50
C GLU A 275 18.86 10.03 -28.64
N TRP A 276 17.91 10.96 -28.80
CA TRP A 276 16.62 10.89 -28.13
C TRP A 276 15.85 9.63 -28.54
N VAL A 277 15.45 8.83 -27.55
CA VAL A 277 14.61 7.64 -27.70
C VAL A 277 13.25 7.93 -27.11
N ALA A 278 12.21 7.93 -27.95
CA ALA A 278 10.83 8.03 -27.48
C ALA A 278 10.32 6.67 -26.98
N GLY A 279 9.56 6.67 -25.90
CA GLY A 279 9.05 5.45 -25.28
C GLY A 279 8.04 5.69 -24.17
N THR A 280 7.68 4.61 -23.50
CA THR A 280 6.95 4.63 -22.24
C THR A 280 7.95 4.56 -21.09
N LEU A 281 8.06 5.66 -20.34
CA LEU A 281 8.89 5.78 -19.15
C LEU A 281 8.11 5.26 -17.95
N ARG A 282 8.66 4.28 -17.22
CA ARG A 282 8.03 3.66 -16.06
C ARG A 282 8.91 3.77 -14.81
N LEU A 283 8.31 4.10 -13.68
CA LEU A 283 8.92 3.95 -12.35
C LEU A 283 8.79 2.49 -11.92
N VAL A 284 9.90 1.92 -11.50
CA VAL A 284 9.98 0.57 -10.94
C VAL A 284 10.42 0.68 -9.48
N LEU A 285 9.67 0.02 -8.61
CA LEU A 285 9.95 -0.03 -7.18
C LEU A 285 10.54 -1.39 -6.87
N VAL A 286 11.83 -1.43 -6.55
CA VAL A 286 12.57 -2.68 -6.35
C VAL A 286 12.88 -2.84 -4.87
N LEU A 287 12.35 -3.89 -4.25
CA LEU A 287 12.78 -4.33 -2.92
C LEU A 287 13.97 -5.28 -3.08
N HIS A 288 15.15 -4.79 -2.72
CA HIS A 288 16.39 -5.55 -2.73
C HIS A 288 16.67 -6.13 -1.32
N LEU A 289 16.77 -7.44 -1.23
CA LEU A 289 17.09 -8.20 -0.02
C LEU A 289 18.46 -8.84 -0.19
N SER A 290 19.36 -8.65 0.77
CA SER A 290 20.67 -9.32 0.81
C SER A 290 20.88 -9.95 2.19
N TYR A 291 21.10 -11.25 2.25
CA TYR A 291 21.27 -11.97 3.53
C TYR A 291 22.21 -13.18 3.38
N THR A 292 22.83 -13.60 4.48
CA THR A 292 23.70 -14.78 4.48
C THR A 292 22.92 -16.00 4.99
N ASN A 293 22.66 -16.98 4.13
CA ASN A 293 21.89 -18.17 4.51
C ASN A 293 22.66 -19.09 5.48
N VAL A 294 22.01 -20.18 5.89
CA VAL A 294 22.56 -21.17 6.84
C VAL A 294 23.86 -21.83 6.38
N ALA A 295 24.11 -21.87 5.07
CA ALA A 295 25.32 -22.44 4.49
C ALA A 295 26.46 -21.41 4.39
N GLY A 296 26.26 -20.18 4.89
CA GLY A 296 27.22 -19.10 4.77
C GLY A 296 27.26 -18.46 3.38
N VAL A 297 26.26 -18.72 2.54
CA VAL A 297 26.17 -18.16 1.17
C VAL A 297 25.35 -16.89 1.20
N VAL A 298 25.88 -15.83 0.59
CA VAL A 298 25.13 -14.58 0.38
C VAL A 298 24.06 -14.81 -0.68
N VAL A 299 22.83 -14.54 -0.32
CA VAL A 299 21.65 -14.59 -1.20
C VAL A 299 21.21 -13.16 -1.46
N GLU A 300 21.09 -12.80 -2.73
CA GLU A 300 20.50 -11.54 -3.18
C GLU A 300 19.19 -11.83 -3.88
N GLN A 301 18.16 -11.05 -3.54
CA GLN A 301 16.83 -11.17 -4.12
C GLN A 301 16.30 -9.77 -4.40
N GLU A 302 15.87 -9.53 -5.64
CA GLU A 302 15.22 -8.29 -6.03
C GLU A 302 13.78 -8.59 -6.43
N ILE A 303 12.84 -7.81 -5.89
CA ILE A 303 11.41 -7.99 -6.11
C ILE A 303 10.84 -6.68 -6.65
N ASP A 304 10.20 -6.76 -7.81
CA ASP A 304 9.39 -5.65 -8.32
C ASP A 304 8.10 -5.57 -7.49
N LEU A 305 7.95 -4.51 -6.71
CA LEU A 305 6.81 -4.31 -5.82
C LEU A 305 5.48 -4.16 -6.58
N PHE A 306 5.51 -3.79 -7.86
CA PHE A 306 4.31 -3.70 -8.68
C PHE A 306 3.78 -5.09 -9.06
N THR A 307 4.67 -5.99 -9.48
CA THR A 307 4.29 -7.33 -9.94
C THR A 307 4.35 -8.40 -8.85
N GLY A 308 5.04 -8.13 -7.75
CA GLY A 308 5.41 -9.11 -6.72
C GLY A 308 6.38 -10.19 -7.23
N SER A 309 6.91 -10.02 -8.45
CA SER A 309 7.77 -11.02 -9.11
C SER A 309 9.25 -10.67 -8.95
N PRO A 310 10.15 -11.65 -9.11
CA PRO A 310 11.59 -11.37 -9.18
C PRO A 310 11.90 -10.33 -10.26
N TYR A 311 12.71 -9.34 -9.91
CA TYR A 311 13.21 -8.32 -10.82
C TYR A 311 14.41 -8.88 -11.59
N ILE A 312 14.17 -9.45 -12.77
CA ILE A 312 15.16 -10.15 -13.60
C ILE A 312 15.17 -9.53 -15.00
N ASP A 313 16.36 -9.41 -15.61
CA ASP A 313 16.59 -8.96 -16.99
C ASP A 313 16.06 -7.54 -17.30
N ARG A 314 16.18 -6.63 -16.33
CA ARG A 314 15.76 -5.24 -16.47
C ARG A 314 16.93 -4.32 -16.74
N HIS A 315 16.65 -3.23 -17.45
CA HIS A 315 17.65 -2.27 -17.92
C HIS A 315 17.29 -0.88 -17.43
N PRO A 316 17.59 -0.57 -16.15
CA PRO A 316 17.33 0.76 -15.61
C PRO A 316 18.10 1.81 -16.42
N LEU A 317 17.47 2.98 -16.57
CA LEU A 317 18.09 4.12 -17.21
C LEU A 317 19.29 4.60 -16.40
N ALA A 318 20.36 4.96 -17.11
CA ALA A 318 21.54 5.53 -16.48
C ALA A 318 21.18 6.82 -15.73
N ALA A 319 21.77 7.02 -14.54
CA ALA A 319 21.49 8.19 -13.70
C ALA A 319 21.68 9.54 -14.40
N GLY A 320 22.60 9.63 -15.38
CA GLY A 320 22.85 10.82 -16.18
C GLY A 320 22.01 10.94 -17.46
N ALA A 321 21.11 9.99 -17.76
CA ALA A 321 20.20 10.12 -18.87
C ALA A 321 19.22 11.28 -18.61
N ILE A 322 18.88 12.03 -19.66
CA ILE A 322 17.97 13.18 -19.57
C ILE A 322 16.58 12.73 -20.01
N LEU A 323 15.57 13.06 -19.21
CA LEU A 323 14.16 12.77 -19.42
C LEU A 323 13.47 14.04 -19.91
N GLN A 324 12.58 13.91 -20.88
CA GLN A 324 11.68 14.97 -21.30
C GLN A 324 10.29 14.41 -21.57
N GLY A 325 9.27 14.96 -20.92
CA GLY A 325 7.88 14.61 -21.14
C GLY A 325 7.48 14.99 -22.55
N ARG A 326 6.74 14.12 -23.23
CA ARG A 326 6.31 14.42 -24.60
C ARG A 326 5.10 15.36 -24.53
N LEU A 327 5.28 16.61 -24.94
CA LEU A 327 4.18 17.52 -25.23
C LEU A 327 3.45 17.00 -26.47
N GLY A 328 2.48 16.11 -26.27
CA GLY A 328 1.48 15.83 -27.30
C GLY A 328 0.68 17.09 -27.61
N GLU A 329 0.04 17.13 -28.78
CA GLU A 329 -0.84 18.26 -29.17
C GLU A 329 -2.04 18.43 -28.22
N ASN A 330 -2.35 17.41 -27.39
CA ASN A 330 -3.33 17.47 -26.31
C ASN A 330 -2.62 17.56 -24.95
N GLN A 331 -2.15 18.77 -24.61
CA GLN A 331 -1.22 19.08 -23.51
C GLN A 331 -1.72 18.88 -22.06
N GLU A 332 -2.93 18.37 -21.83
CA GLU A 332 -3.50 18.35 -20.47
C GLU A 332 -3.02 17.20 -19.58
N GLU A 333 -2.43 16.14 -20.15
CA GLU A 333 -1.99 14.94 -19.38
C GLU A 333 -0.46 14.82 -19.23
N THR A 334 0.29 15.89 -19.50
CA THR A 334 1.73 15.85 -19.21
C THR A 334 1.95 15.95 -17.70
N LEU A 335 2.65 14.99 -17.11
CA LEU A 335 3.23 15.14 -15.77
C LEU A 335 4.00 16.47 -15.73
N TRP A 336 3.46 17.43 -14.97
CA TRP A 336 3.93 18.82 -14.88
C TRP A 336 5.41 18.94 -14.49
N HIS A 337 5.99 17.88 -13.91
CA HIS A 337 7.40 17.79 -13.55
C HIS A 337 8.36 17.48 -14.70
N ILE A 338 7.91 16.84 -15.79
CA ILE A 338 8.79 16.45 -16.91
C ILE A 338 8.67 17.40 -18.11
N SER A 339 7.95 18.52 -17.94
CA SER A 339 7.86 19.56 -18.98
C SER A 339 9.22 20.18 -19.30
N ASN A 340 10.14 20.18 -18.33
CA ASN A 340 11.53 20.58 -18.50
C ASN A 340 12.44 19.35 -18.52
N PRO A 341 13.52 19.36 -19.33
CA PRO A 341 14.53 18.31 -19.28
C PRO A 341 15.11 18.15 -17.87
N VAL A 342 15.08 16.92 -17.35
CA VAL A 342 15.56 16.56 -16.00
C VAL A 342 16.37 15.28 -16.08
N THR A 343 17.45 15.15 -15.30
CA THR A 343 18.19 13.88 -15.27
C THR A 343 17.43 12.79 -14.51
N VAL A 344 17.69 11.52 -14.82
CA VAL A 344 17.16 10.38 -14.06
C VAL A 344 17.48 10.51 -12.57
N ALA A 345 18.71 10.89 -12.22
CA ALA A 345 19.12 11.09 -10.83
C ALA A 345 18.29 12.17 -10.11
N GLU A 346 18.07 13.32 -10.77
CA GLU A 346 17.26 14.40 -10.21
C GLU A 346 15.79 14.00 -10.04
N MET A 347 15.22 13.31 -11.03
CA MET A 347 13.85 12.82 -10.97
C MET A 347 13.66 11.82 -9.82
N LEU A 348 14.55 10.84 -9.71
CA LEU A 348 14.51 9.87 -8.61
C LEU A 348 14.69 10.55 -7.24
N ALA A 349 15.56 11.55 -7.13
CA ALA A 349 15.72 12.32 -5.89
C ALA A 349 14.45 13.13 -5.53
N GLN A 350 13.74 13.66 -6.53
CA GLN A 350 12.46 14.36 -6.33
C GLN A 350 11.36 13.41 -5.85
N ILE A 351 11.35 12.15 -6.30
CA ILE A 351 10.42 11.10 -5.87
C ILE A 351 10.80 10.57 -4.48
N GLN A 352 12.08 10.31 -4.24
CA GLN A 352 12.57 9.69 -3.01
C GLN A 352 12.38 10.60 -1.79
N ARG A 353 12.55 11.92 -1.93
CA ARG A 353 12.45 12.90 -0.83
C ARG A 353 11.07 12.90 -0.13
N PRO A 354 9.92 13.03 -0.82
CA PRO A 354 8.62 12.99 -0.16
C PRO A 354 8.33 11.60 0.45
N LEU A 355 8.77 10.51 -0.18
CA LEU A 355 8.62 9.16 0.38
C LEU A 355 9.35 9.00 1.71
N ALA A 356 10.61 9.44 1.74
CA ALA A 356 11.44 9.51 2.93
C ALA A 356 10.80 10.36 4.05
N ALA A 357 10.24 11.52 3.69
CA ALA A 357 9.65 12.45 4.65
C ALA A 357 8.30 11.96 5.22
N ALA A 358 7.54 11.19 4.43
CA ALA A 358 6.20 10.74 4.82
C ALA A 358 6.21 9.63 5.88
N ASP A 359 7.21 8.75 5.85
CA ASP A 359 7.31 7.65 6.81
C ASP A 359 8.77 7.33 7.19
N PRO A 360 9.15 7.42 8.48
CA PRO A 360 10.48 7.00 8.93
C PRO A 360 10.85 5.56 8.57
N PHE A 361 9.86 4.68 8.42
CA PHE A 361 10.09 3.32 7.93
C PHE A 361 10.57 3.30 6.47
N MET A 362 9.97 4.14 5.61
CA MET A 362 10.37 4.28 4.21
C MET A 362 11.77 4.87 4.08
N GLN A 363 12.11 5.88 4.89
CA GLN A 363 13.48 6.41 4.95
C GLN A 363 14.51 5.31 5.28
N ARG A 364 14.26 4.52 6.33
CA ARG A 364 15.17 3.41 6.70
C ARG A 364 15.29 2.37 5.59
N LEU A 365 14.18 2.01 4.93
CA LEU A 365 14.22 1.09 3.80
C LEU A 365 15.00 1.66 2.62
N ILE A 366 14.84 2.94 2.31
CA ILE A 366 15.60 3.61 1.25
C ILE A 366 17.11 3.59 1.55
N ASP A 367 17.48 3.85 2.81
CA ASP A 367 18.88 3.87 3.26
C ASP A 367 19.52 2.48 3.37
N GLY A 368 18.71 1.42 3.36
CA GLY A 368 19.12 0.07 3.71
C GLY A 368 18.89 -0.18 5.19
N MET A 369 17.85 -0.96 5.47
CA MET A 369 17.46 -1.34 6.82
C MET A 369 17.96 -2.75 7.11
N ALA A 370 18.61 -2.94 8.25
CA ALA A 370 19.00 -4.26 8.67
C ALA A 370 17.77 -5.15 8.99
N ILE A 371 17.86 -6.42 8.61
CA ILE A 371 16.79 -7.41 8.78
C ILE A 371 17.34 -8.71 9.34
N GLU A 372 16.45 -9.54 9.88
CA GLU A 372 16.72 -10.97 10.01
C GLU A 372 15.77 -11.73 9.09
N MET A 373 16.33 -12.60 8.24
CA MET A 373 15.58 -13.37 7.26
C MET A 373 15.59 -14.87 7.62
N GLN A 374 14.45 -15.52 7.51
CA GLN A 374 14.30 -16.96 7.71
C GLN A 374 13.88 -17.59 6.38
N GLY A 375 14.69 -18.47 5.80
CA GLY A 375 14.38 -19.10 4.50
C GLY A 375 13.14 -20.01 4.54
N ASP A 376 12.98 -20.76 5.63
CA ASP A 376 11.80 -21.57 5.93
C ASP A 376 11.52 -21.58 7.43
N ILE A 377 10.43 -22.22 7.87
CA ILE A 377 10.02 -22.25 9.28
C ILE A 377 11.00 -22.98 10.22
N TYR A 378 11.92 -23.79 9.68
CA TYR A 378 12.87 -24.62 10.44
C TYR A 378 14.30 -24.06 10.44
N SER A 379 14.63 -23.20 9.47
CA SER A 379 15.94 -22.56 9.35
C SER A 379 16.14 -21.52 10.45
N PRO A 380 17.34 -21.34 11.01
CA PRO A 380 17.61 -20.22 11.90
C PRO A 380 17.45 -18.88 11.17
N TRP A 381 17.26 -17.82 11.95
CA TRP A 381 17.27 -16.46 11.47
C TRP A 381 18.67 -16.05 11.05
N CYS A 382 18.76 -15.46 9.86
CA CYS A 382 20.00 -15.02 9.22
C CYS A 382 20.00 -13.49 9.11
N PRO A 383 21.07 -12.79 9.54
CA PRO A 383 21.14 -11.34 9.37
C PRO A 383 21.23 -10.97 7.88
N GLY A 384 20.64 -9.83 7.55
CA GLY A 384 20.64 -9.28 6.21
C GLY A 384 20.30 -7.79 6.17
N ASN A 385 20.03 -7.30 4.97
CA ASN A 385 19.65 -5.93 4.67
C ASN A 385 18.48 -5.92 3.67
N ALA A 386 17.48 -5.10 3.92
CA ALA A 386 16.41 -4.76 2.99
C ALA A 386 16.58 -3.32 2.51
N GLN A 387 16.52 -3.10 1.21
CA GLN A 387 16.60 -1.78 0.60
C GLN A 387 15.47 -1.57 -0.40
N LEU A 388 14.74 -0.46 -0.29
CA LEU A 388 13.85 0.01 -1.35
C LEU A 388 14.64 0.87 -2.34
N ARG A 389 14.72 0.42 -3.58
CA ARG A 389 15.30 1.17 -4.70
C ARG A 389 14.19 1.67 -5.62
N LEU A 390 14.40 2.86 -6.16
CA LEU A 390 13.56 3.45 -7.18
C LEU A 390 14.36 3.50 -8.47
N GLU A 391 13.81 2.94 -9.54
CA GLU A 391 14.46 2.88 -10.84
C GLU A 391 13.51 3.40 -11.92
N LEU A 392 14.06 3.94 -13.00
CA LEU A 392 13.29 4.33 -14.17
C LEU A 392 13.68 3.42 -15.33
N GLU A 393 12.68 2.86 -16.00
CA GLU A 393 12.85 2.07 -17.22
C GLU A 393 12.19 2.79 -18.40
N LEU A 394 12.73 2.60 -19.61
CA LEU A 394 12.08 3.03 -20.84
C LEU A 394 11.76 1.81 -21.69
N THR A 395 10.50 1.69 -22.11
CA THR A 395 10.09 0.78 -23.17
C THR A 395 10.01 1.56 -24.48
N PRO A 396 10.95 1.38 -25.44
CA PRO A 396 10.98 2.16 -26.66
C PRO A 396 9.73 1.94 -27.51
N ILE A 397 9.20 3.01 -28.12
CA ILE A 397 8.20 2.88 -29.18
C ILE A 397 8.96 2.52 -30.45
N LEU A 398 8.85 1.27 -30.89
CA LEU A 398 9.44 0.85 -32.16
C LEU A 398 8.71 1.57 -33.31
N PRO A 399 9.44 2.11 -34.31
CA PRO A 399 8.80 2.62 -35.51
C PRO A 399 8.00 1.49 -36.19
N PRO A 400 6.84 1.80 -36.79
CA PRO A 400 5.96 0.83 -37.42
C PRO A 400 6.59 0.07 -38.59
#